data_AF-A0A960BBJ2-F1
#
_entry.id   AF-A0A960BBJ2-F1
#
_cell.length_a   1.000
_cell.length_b   1.000
_cell.length_c   1.000
_cell.angle_alpha   90.00
_cell.angle_beta   90.00
_cell.angle_gamma   90.00
#
_symmetry.space_group_name_H-M   'P 1'
#
loop_
_entity.id
_entity.type
_entity.pdbx_description
1 polymer ?
#
loop_
_entity_poly.entity_id
_entity_poly.type
_entity_poly.pdbx_seq_one_letter_code
_entity_poly.pdbx_strand_id
1 'polypeptide(L)'
;IVAEARRRGILCQGRGSAANSAVCYLLNITAVDSIAFDLPFERFLSALRDEEPDIDVDFDADRREEIIQWVFDRYGRERAAQVCNVIQYRPKNAVRDIARALGYSPGQGDAFAKQVERWGSSLAADEHGLPAQVADLATQLLKAPRHLGIHSAGMVLTERPVGEVVPIEHARMENRTVIQWDKDDAAWMGLVKFDLLGLGMLAALQHSFDLVRAATGEEWELATLPKEEPGVYDMLCRADSIGVFQVESRAQMGLLPRLQPRRFYDLVIQIALIRPGPIQGGAVHPFVRRKLGREPVTYPHPRLEPVLARTLGVPVFQEQLMQMAMAVGDCSGEDADLLRRAMGSKRGLERIESLRTKLYEGMARNGLVRAEADHLYAQIQAFSNFGFAESHSLSFALLVYASSWLKLHYPAAFLAGLLRAQPMGFYS
;
A
#
# COMPACT_ATOMS: atom_id res chain seq x y z
N ILE A 1 -5.04 -2.61 -21.24
CA ILE A 1 -5.40 -1.61 -20.21
C ILE A 1 -4.34 -0.52 -20.11
N VAL A 2 -3.13 -0.79 -19.59
CA VAL A 2 -2.06 0.24 -19.47
C VAL A 2 -1.74 0.94 -20.79
N ALA A 3 -1.60 0.18 -21.88
CA ALA A 3 -1.38 0.74 -23.21
C ALA A 3 -2.51 1.70 -23.66
N GLU A 4 -3.77 1.40 -23.31
CA GLU A 4 -4.91 2.26 -23.62
C GLU A 4 -4.89 3.54 -22.79
N ALA A 5 -4.55 3.46 -21.50
CA ALA A 5 -4.38 4.64 -20.66
C ALA A 5 -3.32 5.58 -21.22
N ARG A 6 -2.16 5.04 -21.63
CA ARG A 6 -1.12 5.82 -22.30
C ARG A 6 -1.59 6.43 -23.61
N ARG A 7 -2.32 5.67 -24.45
CA ARG A 7 -2.89 6.19 -25.71
C ARG A 7 -3.83 7.38 -25.49
N ARG A 8 -4.55 7.42 -24.36
CA ARG A 8 -5.44 8.52 -23.96
C ARG A 8 -4.74 9.64 -23.18
N GLY A 9 -3.43 9.53 -22.94
CA GLY A 9 -2.68 10.45 -22.09
C GLY A 9 -3.17 10.44 -20.64
N ILE A 10 -3.55 9.28 -20.11
CA ILE A 10 -3.95 9.10 -18.71
C ILE A 10 -2.74 8.56 -17.96
N LEU A 11 -2.24 9.31 -16.98
CA LEU A 11 -1.17 8.83 -16.10
C LEU A 11 -1.61 7.56 -15.37
N CYS A 12 -0.72 6.57 -15.38
CA CYS A 12 -0.92 5.32 -14.66
C CYS A 12 0.40 4.73 -14.18
N GLN A 13 0.34 3.92 -13.13
CA GLN A 13 1.50 3.26 -12.54
C GLN A 13 1.11 1.90 -11.94
N GLY A 14 1.75 0.83 -12.39
CA GLY A 14 1.67 -0.47 -11.73
C GLY A 14 2.39 -0.46 -10.37
N ARG A 15 1.81 -1.11 -9.37
CA ARG A 15 2.35 -1.18 -8.01
C ARG A 15 2.27 -2.59 -7.41
N GLY A 16 2.65 -2.72 -6.15
CA GLY A 16 2.58 -3.97 -5.41
C GLY A 16 3.59 -4.98 -5.93
N SER A 17 3.29 -6.28 -5.81
CA SER A 17 4.21 -7.34 -6.19
C SER A 17 4.49 -7.41 -7.69
N ALA A 18 3.66 -6.81 -8.55
CA ALA A 18 3.94 -6.72 -9.98
C ALA A 18 5.28 -6.03 -10.28
N ALA A 19 5.75 -5.14 -9.40
CA ALA A 19 7.04 -4.48 -9.53
C ALA A 19 8.25 -5.42 -9.31
N ASN A 20 8.03 -6.65 -8.82
CA ASN A 20 9.07 -7.70 -8.77
C ASN A 20 9.26 -8.42 -10.12
N SER A 21 8.49 -8.09 -11.15
CA SER A 21 8.54 -8.76 -12.46
C SER A 21 9.24 -7.92 -13.53
N ALA A 22 10.36 -8.43 -14.05
CA ALA A 22 11.06 -7.84 -15.18
C ALA A 22 10.16 -7.79 -16.44
N VAL A 23 9.25 -8.75 -16.60
CA VAL A 23 8.28 -8.77 -17.70
C VAL A 23 7.30 -7.60 -17.57
N CYS A 24 6.79 -7.33 -16.37
CA CYS A 24 5.90 -6.18 -16.14
C CYS A 24 6.61 -4.85 -16.42
N TYR A 25 7.90 -4.75 -16.08
CA TYR A 25 8.72 -3.59 -16.40
C TYR A 25 8.90 -3.40 -17.91
N LEU A 26 9.31 -4.45 -18.64
CA LEU A 26 9.49 -4.42 -20.10
C LEU A 26 8.19 -4.11 -20.87
N LEU A 27 7.05 -4.57 -20.34
CA LEU A 27 5.73 -4.26 -20.89
C LEU A 27 5.20 -2.88 -20.47
N ASN A 28 6.00 -2.08 -19.76
CA ASN A 28 5.64 -0.75 -19.26
C ASN A 28 4.43 -0.73 -18.31
N ILE A 29 4.11 -1.87 -17.70
CA ILE A 29 3.07 -2.00 -16.66
C ILE A 29 3.57 -1.37 -15.37
N THR A 30 4.81 -1.65 -14.99
CA THR A 30 5.48 -1.06 -13.83
C THR A 30 6.62 -0.15 -14.28
N ALA A 31 7.02 0.79 -13.42
CA ALA A 31 8.13 1.72 -13.68
C ALA A 31 9.41 1.34 -12.91
N VAL A 32 9.42 0.16 -12.27
CA VAL A 32 10.51 -0.32 -11.42
C VAL A 32 11.26 -1.44 -12.13
N ASP A 33 12.57 -1.28 -12.29
CA ASP A 33 13.46 -2.33 -12.77
C ASP A 33 13.76 -3.31 -11.63
N SER A 34 13.12 -4.48 -11.66
CA SER A 34 13.26 -5.49 -10.61
C SER A 34 14.66 -6.09 -10.54
N ILE A 35 15.42 -6.11 -11.63
CA ILE A 35 16.78 -6.67 -11.69
C ILE A 35 17.75 -5.68 -11.04
N ALA A 36 17.64 -4.40 -11.39
CA ALA A 36 18.50 -3.34 -10.82
C ALA A 36 18.35 -3.22 -9.29
N PHE A 37 17.17 -3.57 -8.76
CA PHE A 37 16.87 -3.56 -7.33
C PHE A 37 16.82 -4.94 -6.68
N ASP A 38 17.34 -5.99 -7.33
CA ASP A 38 17.44 -7.36 -6.79
C ASP A 38 16.15 -7.85 -6.09
N LEU A 39 15.00 -7.55 -6.70
CA LEU A 39 13.69 -7.87 -6.14
C LEU A 39 13.36 -9.34 -6.41
N PRO A 40 12.90 -10.10 -5.40
CA PRO A 40 12.59 -11.52 -5.57
C PRO A 40 11.35 -11.70 -6.46
N PHE A 41 11.49 -12.37 -7.60
CA PHE A 41 10.39 -12.62 -8.55
C PHE A 41 9.29 -13.50 -7.93
N GLU A 42 9.67 -14.43 -7.07
CA GLU A 42 8.79 -15.39 -6.38
C GLU A 42 7.73 -14.68 -5.51
N ARG A 43 8.02 -13.44 -5.12
CA ARG A 43 7.08 -12.56 -4.41
C ARG A 43 5.88 -12.16 -5.27
N PHE A 44 6.05 -12.14 -6.59
CA PHE A 44 5.00 -11.93 -7.58
C PHE A 44 4.37 -13.24 -8.01
N LEU A 45 5.16 -14.16 -8.57
CA LEU A 45 4.68 -15.42 -9.13
C LEU A 45 5.60 -16.57 -8.70
N SER A 46 5.01 -17.66 -8.23
CA SER A 46 5.76 -18.84 -7.77
C SER A 46 5.16 -20.10 -8.38
N ALA A 47 6.01 -21.03 -8.81
CA ALA A 47 5.59 -22.35 -9.31
C ALA A 47 5.04 -23.26 -8.20
N LEU A 48 5.29 -22.92 -6.93
CA LEU A 48 4.78 -23.65 -5.76
C LEU A 48 3.34 -23.28 -5.42
N ARG A 49 2.70 -22.42 -6.21
CA ARG A 49 1.42 -21.78 -5.90
C ARG A 49 0.46 -21.88 -7.07
N ASP A 50 -0.74 -22.36 -6.76
CA ASP A 50 -1.89 -22.33 -7.65
C ASP A 50 -2.76 -21.11 -7.29
N GLU A 51 -2.19 -19.90 -7.45
CA GLU A 51 -2.89 -18.62 -7.27
C GLU A 51 -2.49 -17.70 -8.40
N GLU A 52 -3.48 -17.09 -9.04
CA GLU A 52 -3.29 -16.12 -10.11
C GLU A 52 -2.54 -14.88 -9.61
N PRO A 53 -1.61 -14.32 -10.40
CA PRO A 53 -0.92 -13.09 -10.04
C PRO A 53 -1.89 -11.90 -10.04
N ASP A 54 -1.83 -11.10 -9.00
CA ASP A 54 -2.59 -9.85 -8.88
C ASP A 54 -1.76 -8.68 -9.44
N ILE A 55 -2.31 -7.98 -10.44
CA ILE A 55 -1.68 -6.79 -11.02
C ILE A 55 -2.54 -5.56 -10.71
N ASP A 56 -2.04 -4.76 -9.78
CA ASP A 56 -2.64 -3.50 -9.37
C ASP A 56 -2.08 -2.36 -10.21
N VAL A 57 -2.95 -1.56 -10.81
CA VAL A 57 -2.56 -0.35 -11.54
C VAL A 57 -3.31 0.86 -10.98
N ASP A 58 -2.56 1.87 -10.58
CA ASP A 58 -3.07 3.20 -10.27
C ASP A 58 -3.27 4.00 -11.56
N PHE A 59 -4.36 4.75 -11.61
CA PHE A 59 -4.67 5.72 -12.67
C PHE A 59 -4.92 7.07 -12.03
N ASP A 60 -4.74 8.13 -12.83
CA ASP A 60 -5.37 9.43 -12.56
C ASP A 60 -6.82 9.22 -12.08
N ALA A 61 -7.11 9.69 -10.86
CA ALA A 61 -8.40 9.48 -10.20
C ALA A 61 -9.57 10.13 -10.96
N ASP A 62 -9.35 11.27 -11.63
CA ASP A 62 -10.40 12.01 -12.35
C ASP A 62 -10.75 11.30 -13.65
N ARG A 63 -9.75 10.65 -14.28
CA ARG A 63 -9.88 10.03 -15.60
C ARG A 63 -9.98 8.51 -15.58
N ARG A 64 -9.88 7.88 -14.41
CA ARG A 64 -9.97 6.43 -14.25
C ARG A 64 -11.25 5.84 -14.83
N GLU A 65 -12.36 6.56 -14.78
CA GLU A 65 -13.63 6.07 -15.31
C GLU A 65 -13.57 5.77 -16.81
N GLU A 66 -12.77 6.53 -17.57
CA GLU A 66 -12.56 6.29 -19.00
C GLU A 66 -11.98 4.89 -19.26
N ILE A 67 -11.12 4.40 -18.35
CA ILE A 67 -10.49 3.08 -18.47
C ILE A 67 -11.45 1.97 -18.02
N ILE A 68 -12.25 2.20 -16.97
CA ILE A 68 -13.29 1.26 -16.55
C ILE A 68 -14.29 1.04 -17.70
N GLN A 69 -14.78 2.12 -18.30
CA GLN A 69 -15.72 2.04 -19.41
C GLN A 69 -15.09 1.38 -20.63
N TRP A 70 -13.82 1.71 -20.95
CA TRP A 70 -13.11 1.01 -22.03
C TRP A 70 -13.02 -0.49 -21.81
N VAL A 71 -12.83 -0.97 -20.57
CA VAL A 71 -12.83 -2.41 -20.30
C VAL A 71 -14.22 -3.00 -20.51
N PHE A 72 -15.28 -2.34 -20.05
CA PHE A 72 -16.65 -2.77 -20.33
C PHE A 72 -16.95 -2.83 -21.84
N ASP A 73 -16.50 -1.84 -22.61
CA ASP A 73 -16.70 -1.80 -24.07
C ASP A 73 -15.87 -2.88 -24.78
N ARG A 74 -14.64 -3.11 -24.32
CA ARG A 74 -13.70 -4.03 -24.96
C ARG A 74 -14.05 -5.49 -24.73
N TYR A 75 -14.48 -5.83 -23.52
CA TYR A 75 -14.74 -7.21 -23.11
C TYR A 75 -16.23 -7.54 -22.95
N GLY A 76 -17.10 -6.52 -23.03
CA GLY A 76 -18.54 -6.65 -22.86
C GLY A 76 -18.96 -6.62 -21.39
N ARG A 77 -20.05 -5.88 -21.08
CA ARG A 77 -20.68 -5.84 -19.75
C ARG A 77 -21.26 -7.18 -19.30
N GLU A 78 -21.40 -8.12 -20.23
CA GLU A 78 -21.79 -9.50 -19.97
C GLU A 78 -20.65 -10.34 -19.39
N ARG A 79 -19.38 -9.96 -19.59
CA ARG A 79 -18.18 -10.70 -19.13
C ARG A 79 -17.27 -9.91 -18.20
N ALA A 80 -17.53 -8.61 -18.05
CA ALA A 80 -16.82 -7.74 -17.13
C ALA A 80 -17.78 -7.24 -16.05
N ALA A 81 -17.31 -7.17 -14.81
CA ALA A 81 -18.06 -6.58 -13.70
C ALA A 81 -17.14 -6.06 -12.60
N GLN A 82 -17.57 -5.00 -11.91
CA GLN A 82 -16.92 -4.51 -10.69
C GLN A 82 -17.18 -5.48 -9.54
N VAL A 83 -16.24 -5.55 -8.60
CA VAL A 83 -16.38 -6.28 -7.33
C VAL A 83 -17.22 -5.45 -6.35
N CYS A 84 -18.01 -6.07 -5.46
CA CYS A 84 -18.70 -5.31 -4.42
C CYS A 84 -17.80 -5.07 -3.20
N ASN A 85 -18.30 -4.23 -2.29
CA ASN A 85 -17.83 -4.12 -0.93
C ASN A 85 -18.99 -4.45 0.01
N VAL A 86 -18.84 -5.47 0.84
CA VAL A 86 -19.79 -5.72 1.93
C VAL A 86 -19.48 -4.76 3.09
N ILE A 87 -20.21 -3.65 3.16
CA ILE A 87 -20.01 -2.66 4.21
C ILE A 87 -20.66 -3.17 5.50
N GLN A 88 -19.85 -3.38 6.52
CA GLN A 88 -20.28 -3.80 7.85
C GLN A 88 -20.40 -2.63 8.81
N TYR A 89 -21.19 -2.82 9.87
CA TYR A 89 -21.24 -1.88 10.99
C TYR A 89 -19.89 -1.81 11.71
N ARG A 90 -19.34 -0.59 11.73
CA ARG A 90 -18.17 -0.19 12.52
C ARG A 90 -18.64 0.65 13.72
N PRO A 91 -17.86 0.75 14.81
CA PRO A 91 -18.29 1.34 16.08
C PRO A 91 -19.06 2.66 15.94
N LYS A 92 -18.49 3.66 15.24
CA LYS A 92 -19.13 4.97 15.05
C LYS A 92 -20.45 4.92 14.28
N ASN A 93 -20.53 4.11 13.24
CA ASN A 93 -21.75 4.02 12.42
C ASN A 93 -22.83 3.20 13.12
N ALA A 94 -22.45 2.17 13.88
CA ALA A 94 -23.37 1.43 14.73
C ALA A 94 -24.01 2.35 15.78
N VAL A 95 -23.19 3.14 16.48
CA VAL A 95 -23.67 4.12 17.48
C VAL A 95 -24.61 5.14 16.85
N ARG A 96 -24.27 5.72 15.68
CA ARG A 96 -25.15 6.70 15.00
C ARG A 96 -26.49 6.10 14.59
N ASP A 97 -26.47 4.93 13.95
CA ASP A 97 -27.69 4.31 13.42
C ASP A 97 -28.60 3.81 14.57
N ILE A 98 -28.02 3.28 15.66
CA ILE A 98 -28.77 2.90 16.87
C ILE A 98 -29.31 4.11 17.61
N ALA A 99 -28.51 5.16 17.81
CA ALA A 99 -28.98 6.39 18.46
C ALA A 99 -30.17 6.98 17.70
N ARG A 100 -30.09 7.02 16.36
CA ARG A 100 -31.21 7.43 15.52
C ARG A 100 -32.44 6.54 15.69
N ALA A 101 -32.26 5.21 15.72
CA ALA A 101 -33.36 4.27 15.91
C ALA A 101 -34.06 4.40 17.27
N LEU A 102 -33.31 4.78 18.31
CA LEU A 102 -33.82 5.05 19.67
C LEU A 102 -34.40 6.46 19.82
N GLY A 103 -34.46 7.26 18.76
CA GLY A 103 -35.08 8.59 18.76
C GLY A 103 -34.17 9.75 19.17
N TYR A 104 -32.86 9.53 19.30
CA TYR A 104 -31.92 10.63 19.52
C TYR A 104 -31.78 11.51 18.27
N SER A 105 -31.55 12.80 18.48
CA SER A 105 -31.28 13.73 17.39
C SER A 105 -29.94 13.41 16.69
N PRO A 106 -29.76 13.80 15.41
CA PRO A 106 -28.49 13.60 14.69
C PRO A 106 -27.28 14.17 15.44
N GLY A 107 -27.42 15.35 16.08
CA GLY A 107 -26.35 15.98 16.86
C GLY A 107 -25.95 15.16 18.09
N GLN A 108 -26.90 14.54 18.78
CA GLN A 108 -26.62 13.62 19.88
C GLN A 108 -25.91 12.36 19.39
N GLY A 109 -26.39 11.75 18.30
CA GLY A 109 -25.75 10.58 17.69
C GLY A 109 -24.30 10.87 17.26
N ASP A 110 -24.03 12.06 16.71
CA ASP A 110 -22.68 12.49 16.37
C ASP A 110 -21.80 12.76 17.58
N ALA A 111 -22.35 13.32 18.66
CA ALA A 111 -21.64 13.50 19.91
C ALA A 111 -21.21 12.15 20.50
N PHE A 112 -22.14 11.18 20.57
CA PHE A 112 -21.86 9.81 21.00
C PHE A 112 -20.77 9.15 20.13
N ALA A 113 -20.89 9.24 18.81
CA ALA A 113 -19.91 8.65 17.89
C ALA A 113 -18.52 9.31 17.94
N LYS A 114 -18.41 10.55 18.42
CA LYS A 114 -17.11 11.23 18.63
C LYS A 114 -16.39 10.69 19.87
N GLN A 115 -17.12 10.28 20.90
CA GLN A 115 -16.56 9.72 22.14
C GLN A 115 -15.92 8.35 21.90
N VAL A 116 -16.43 7.59 20.93
CA VAL A 116 -15.89 6.29 20.57
C VAL A 116 -14.53 6.43 19.86
N GLU A 117 -13.51 5.75 20.38
CA GLU A 117 -12.23 5.62 19.69
C GLU A 117 -12.36 4.86 18.37
N ARG A 118 -11.58 5.28 17.35
CA ARG A 118 -11.69 4.76 15.98
C ARG A 118 -11.28 3.28 15.86
N TRP A 119 -10.56 2.74 16.85
CA TRP A 119 -9.96 1.40 16.84
C TRP A 119 -10.34 0.52 18.05
N GLY A 120 -11.16 1.03 18.97
CA GLY A 120 -11.66 0.25 20.09
C GLY A 120 -12.70 -0.77 19.62
N SER A 121 -12.57 -2.03 20.03
CA SER A 121 -13.61 -3.05 19.87
C SER A 121 -14.69 -2.96 20.96
N SER A 122 -14.41 -2.25 22.05
CA SER A 122 -15.34 -2.03 23.17
C SER A 122 -16.18 -0.79 22.92
N LEU A 123 -17.49 -0.95 23.04
CA LEU A 123 -18.48 0.13 23.08
C LEU A 123 -19.11 0.23 24.48
N ALA A 124 -18.41 -0.21 25.53
CA ALA A 124 -18.94 -0.21 26.89
C ALA A 124 -19.46 1.17 27.30
N ALA A 125 -20.68 1.21 27.86
CA ALA A 125 -21.39 2.45 28.18
C ALA A 125 -20.58 3.37 29.11
N ASP A 126 -19.98 2.79 30.15
CA ASP A 126 -19.23 3.49 31.19
C ASP A 126 -17.89 4.06 30.71
N GLU A 127 -17.30 3.46 29.66
CA GLU A 127 -16.01 3.91 29.11
C GLU A 127 -16.16 5.16 28.24
N HIS A 128 -17.29 5.30 27.54
CA HIS A 128 -17.46 6.31 26.49
C HIS A 128 -18.56 7.33 26.79
N GLY A 129 -19.26 7.22 27.92
CA GLY A 129 -20.39 8.10 28.25
C GLY A 129 -21.59 7.90 27.33
N LEU A 130 -21.71 6.71 26.74
CA LEU A 130 -22.81 6.35 25.85
C LEU A 130 -24.05 5.97 26.69
N PRO A 131 -25.27 6.30 26.24
CA PRO A 131 -26.46 5.71 26.83
C PRO A 131 -26.39 4.18 26.76
N ALA A 132 -26.68 3.49 27.87
CA ALA A 132 -26.49 2.03 27.97
C ALA A 132 -27.18 1.26 26.83
N GLN A 133 -28.42 1.62 26.50
CA GLN A 133 -29.15 0.99 25.38
C GLN A 133 -28.48 1.23 24.02
N VAL A 134 -27.86 2.40 23.81
CA VAL A 134 -27.11 2.68 22.57
C VAL A 134 -25.87 1.81 22.51
N ALA A 135 -25.11 1.73 23.60
CA ALA A 135 -23.91 0.90 23.72
C ALA A 135 -24.21 -0.58 23.47
N ASP A 136 -25.23 -1.13 24.15
CA ASP A 136 -25.57 -2.55 24.09
C ASP A 136 -26.01 -2.97 22.68
N LEU A 137 -26.94 -2.22 22.07
CA LEU A 137 -27.45 -2.53 20.74
C LEU A 137 -26.39 -2.27 19.65
N ALA A 138 -25.59 -1.21 19.79
CA ALA A 138 -24.51 -0.95 18.84
C ALA A 138 -23.43 -2.04 18.89
N THR A 139 -23.15 -2.59 20.08
CA THR A 139 -22.23 -3.73 20.27
C THR A 139 -22.75 -4.97 19.55
N GLN A 140 -24.04 -5.28 19.70
CA GLN A 140 -24.67 -6.43 19.02
C GLN A 140 -24.64 -6.30 17.50
N LEU A 141 -24.69 -5.08 16.95
CA LEU A 141 -24.61 -4.84 15.51
C LEU A 141 -23.18 -4.87 14.95
N LEU A 142 -22.13 -4.86 15.76
CA LEU A 142 -20.76 -4.84 15.24
C LEU A 142 -20.51 -5.99 14.27
N LYS A 143 -19.91 -5.67 13.11
CA LYS A 143 -19.65 -6.59 11.99
C LYS A 143 -20.88 -7.10 11.25
N ALA A 144 -22.11 -6.80 11.69
CA ALA A 144 -23.30 -7.11 10.90
C ALA A 144 -23.25 -6.37 9.54
N PRO A 145 -23.73 -6.99 8.44
CA PRO A 145 -23.78 -6.35 7.13
C PRO A 145 -24.76 -5.17 7.17
N ARG A 146 -24.36 -4.03 6.58
CA ARG A 146 -25.16 -2.80 6.52
C ARG A 146 -25.72 -2.55 5.12
N HIS A 147 -24.90 -2.67 4.09
CA HIS A 147 -25.28 -2.53 2.68
C HIS A 147 -24.13 -2.96 1.76
N LEU A 148 -24.44 -3.20 0.49
CA LEU A 148 -23.44 -3.35 -0.56
C LEU A 148 -22.98 -1.97 -1.07
N GLY A 149 -21.68 -1.85 -1.25
CA GLY A 149 -21.02 -0.78 -2.00
C GLY A 149 -20.31 -1.34 -3.23
N ILE A 150 -19.77 -0.47 -4.07
CA ILE A 150 -18.91 -0.86 -5.19
C ILE A 150 -17.47 -0.83 -4.69
N HIS A 151 -16.66 -1.84 -5.02
CA HIS A 151 -15.24 -1.86 -4.70
C HIS A 151 -14.57 -0.65 -5.36
N SER A 152 -13.68 0.02 -4.63
CA SER A 152 -13.06 1.25 -5.10
C SER A 152 -12.11 1.04 -6.27
N ALA A 153 -11.75 -0.20 -6.63
CA ALA A 153 -10.85 -0.49 -7.74
C ALA A 153 -11.16 -1.79 -8.53
N GLY A 154 -11.83 -2.75 -7.91
CA GLY A 154 -11.67 -4.16 -8.24
C GLY A 154 -12.62 -4.52 -9.36
N MET A 155 -12.10 -5.19 -10.38
CA MET A 155 -12.90 -5.68 -11.49
C MET A 155 -12.53 -7.12 -11.82
N VAL A 156 -13.51 -7.88 -12.26
CA VAL A 156 -13.35 -9.26 -12.71
C VAL A 156 -13.64 -9.38 -14.19
N LEU A 157 -12.96 -10.32 -14.84
CA LEU A 157 -13.26 -10.76 -16.20
C LEU A 157 -13.53 -12.26 -16.17
N THR A 158 -14.59 -12.67 -16.85
CA THR A 158 -14.97 -14.09 -16.98
C THR A 158 -15.01 -14.49 -18.45
N GLU A 159 -14.68 -15.75 -18.72
CA GLU A 159 -14.79 -16.30 -20.08
C GLU A 159 -16.26 -16.43 -20.53
N ARG A 160 -17.10 -16.97 -19.64
CA ARG A 160 -18.56 -17.06 -19.81
C ARG A 160 -19.26 -15.82 -19.24
N PRO A 161 -20.55 -15.59 -19.54
CA PRO A 161 -21.29 -14.47 -18.95
C PRO A 161 -21.20 -14.46 -17.42
N VAL A 162 -20.84 -13.31 -16.85
CA VAL A 162 -20.57 -13.16 -15.41
C VAL A 162 -21.79 -13.55 -14.56
N GLY A 163 -23.01 -13.30 -15.06
CA GLY A 163 -24.27 -13.67 -14.42
C GLY A 163 -24.50 -15.19 -14.31
N GLU A 164 -23.80 -16.01 -15.09
CA GLU A 164 -23.80 -17.47 -14.93
C GLU A 164 -22.82 -17.92 -13.84
N VAL A 165 -21.85 -17.08 -13.46
CA VAL A 165 -20.82 -17.40 -12.46
C VAL A 165 -21.24 -16.91 -11.07
N VAL A 166 -21.73 -15.67 -10.99
CA VAL A 166 -22.07 -14.99 -9.74
C VAL A 166 -23.27 -14.06 -9.96
N PRO A 167 -24.18 -13.91 -8.98
CA PRO A 167 -25.24 -12.91 -9.07
C PRO A 167 -24.69 -11.51 -9.33
N ILE A 168 -25.33 -10.80 -10.26
CA ILE A 168 -24.96 -9.45 -10.66
C ILE A 168 -26.12 -8.48 -10.46
N GLU A 169 -25.78 -7.22 -10.28
CA GLU A 169 -26.72 -6.11 -10.28
C GLU A 169 -26.17 -4.93 -11.06
N HIS A 170 -27.07 -4.02 -11.47
CA HIS A 170 -26.64 -2.72 -11.95
C HIS A 170 -26.06 -1.91 -10.79
N ALA A 171 -24.87 -1.38 -11.00
CA ALA A 171 -24.27 -0.48 -10.04
C ALA A 171 -25.04 0.86 -10.03
N ARG A 172 -24.94 1.60 -8.92
CA ARG A 172 -25.53 2.95 -8.82
C ARG A 172 -24.93 3.94 -9.82
N MET A 173 -23.69 3.71 -10.24
CA MET A 173 -23.06 4.46 -11.32
C MET A 173 -23.53 3.91 -12.66
N GLU A 174 -23.89 4.82 -13.56
CA GLU A 174 -24.39 4.47 -14.88
C GLU A 174 -23.39 3.59 -15.63
N ASN A 175 -23.92 2.66 -16.45
CA ASN A 175 -23.13 1.76 -17.29
C ASN A 175 -22.16 0.83 -16.55
N ARG A 176 -22.34 0.63 -15.23
CA ARG A 176 -21.56 -0.36 -14.48
C ARG A 176 -22.40 -1.58 -14.10
N THR A 177 -21.76 -2.74 -14.18
CA THR A 177 -22.24 -4.01 -13.62
C THR A 177 -21.39 -4.34 -12.41
N VAL A 178 -21.99 -4.81 -11.32
CA VAL A 178 -21.29 -5.21 -10.09
C VAL A 178 -21.71 -6.62 -9.68
N ILE A 179 -20.75 -7.45 -9.27
CA ILE A 179 -21.00 -8.79 -8.71
C ILE A 179 -21.32 -8.68 -7.22
N GLN A 180 -22.08 -9.61 -6.66
CA GLN A 180 -22.44 -9.58 -5.24
C GLN A 180 -21.38 -10.17 -4.29
N TRP A 181 -20.27 -10.68 -4.81
CA TRP A 181 -19.10 -11.12 -4.02
C TRP A 181 -18.11 -10.00 -3.80
N ASP A 182 -17.52 -9.98 -2.60
CA ASP A 182 -16.43 -9.07 -2.29
C ASP A 182 -15.09 -9.59 -2.85
N LYS A 183 -14.00 -8.85 -2.57
CA LYS A 183 -12.66 -9.18 -3.06
C LYS A 183 -12.18 -10.56 -2.59
N ASP A 184 -12.48 -10.92 -1.34
CA ASP A 184 -11.98 -12.16 -0.75
C ASP A 184 -12.78 -13.36 -1.28
N ASP A 185 -14.11 -13.20 -1.40
CA ASP A 185 -15.00 -14.21 -1.98
C ASP A 185 -14.69 -14.45 -3.47
N ALA A 186 -14.48 -13.39 -4.25
CA ALA A 186 -14.12 -13.50 -5.66
C ALA A 186 -12.78 -14.23 -5.87
N ALA A 187 -11.78 -13.93 -5.03
CA ALA A 187 -10.49 -14.62 -5.06
C ALA A 187 -10.62 -16.09 -4.64
N TRP A 188 -11.42 -16.38 -3.60
CA TRP A 188 -11.68 -17.76 -3.15
C TRP A 188 -12.34 -18.61 -4.24
N MET A 189 -13.19 -17.99 -5.06
CA MET A 189 -13.86 -18.61 -6.20
C MET A 189 -13.00 -18.72 -7.47
N GLY A 190 -11.73 -18.27 -7.43
CA GLY A 190 -10.82 -18.35 -8.57
C GLY A 190 -11.13 -17.35 -9.70
N LEU A 191 -11.80 -16.23 -9.40
CA LEU A 191 -12.04 -15.20 -10.40
C LEU A 191 -10.78 -14.38 -10.66
N VAL A 192 -10.42 -14.26 -11.93
CA VAL A 192 -9.34 -13.36 -12.36
C VAL A 192 -9.77 -11.91 -12.08
N LYS A 193 -9.05 -11.28 -11.17
CA LYS A 193 -9.29 -9.90 -10.74
C LYS A 193 -8.12 -9.00 -11.10
N PHE A 194 -8.42 -7.73 -11.29
CA PHE A 194 -7.42 -6.67 -11.39
C PHE A 194 -7.98 -5.38 -10.81
N ASP A 195 -7.11 -4.61 -10.17
CA ASP A 195 -7.49 -3.39 -9.49
C ASP A 195 -7.15 -2.18 -10.39
N LEU A 196 -8.19 -1.49 -10.84
CA LEU A 196 -8.10 -0.18 -11.47
C LEU A 196 -8.30 0.88 -10.38
N LEU A 197 -7.25 1.25 -9.66
CA LEU A 197 -7.35 2.19 -8.54
C LEU A 197 -7.20 3.63 -9.03
N GLY A 198 -7.99 4.54 -8.47
CA GLY A 198 -7.83 5.98 -8.73
C GLY A 198 -6.90 6.57 -7.67
N LEU A 199 -5.82 7.22 -8.09
CA LEU A 199 -4.86 7.84 -7.21
C LEU A 199 -4.84 9.36 -7.43
N GLY A 200 -5.30 10.11 -6.42
CA GLY A 200 -5.40 11.58 -6.52
C GLY A 200 -4.07 12.27 -6.84
N MET A 201 -2.95 11.72 -6.38
CA MET A 201 -1.63 12.26 -6.75
C MET A 201 -1.36 12.16 -8.26
N LEU A 202 -1.79 11.11 -8.94
CA LEU A 202 -1.63 11.03 -10.40
C LEU A 202 -2.49 12.10 -11.09
N ALA A 203 -3.69 12.38 -10.58
CA ALA A 203 -4.51 13.50 -11.07
C ALA A 203 -3.80 14.85 -10.85
N ALA A 204 -3.27 15.11 -9.65
CA ALA A 204 -2.55 16.34 -9.36
C ALA A 204 -1.31 16.52 -10.25
N LEU A 205 -0.56 15.45 -10.51
CA LEU A 205 0.60 15.45 -11.42
C LEU A 205 0.17 15.70 -12.88
N GLN A 206 -0.91 15.05 -13.34
CA GLN A 206 -1.49 15.27 -14.68
C GLN A 206 -1.86 16.75 -14.87
N HIS A 207 -2.64 17.31 -13.93
CA HIS A 207 -3.02 18.73 -13.96
C HIS A 207 -1.78 19.65 -13.95
N SER A 208 -0.76 19.29 -13.18
CA SER A 208 0.49 20.06 -13.12
C SER A 208 1.23 20.05 -14.45
N PHE A 209 1.40 18.88 -15.08
CA PHE A 209 2.04 18.79 -16.39
C PHE A 209 1.26 19.54 -17.47
N ASP A 210 -0.06 19.44 -17.47
CA ASP A 210 -0.91 20.18 -18.42
C ASP A 210 -0.79 21.69 -18.25
N LEU A 211 -0.74 22.18 -17.01
CA LEU A 211 -0.55 23.60 -16.70
C LEU A 211 0.85 24.10 -17.10
N VAL A 212 1.90 23.31 -16.82
CA VAL A 212 3.28 23.65 -17.23
C VAL A 212 3.36 23.76 -18.75
N ARG A 213 2.88 22.75 -19.47
CA ARG A 213 2.83 22.77 -20.94
C ARG A 213 2.09 23.98 -21.49
N ALA A 214 0.92 24.29 -20.93
CA ALA A 214 0.13 25.43 -21.40
C ALA A 214 0.81 26.79 -21.12
N ALA A 215 1.54 26.91 -20.01
CA ALA A 215 2.15 28.17 -19.58
C ALA A 215 3.54 28.41 -20.17
N THR A 216 4.34 27.35 -20.38
CA THR A 216 5.76 27.47 -20.78
C THR A 216 6.07 26.80 -22.11
N GLY A 217 5.20 25.92 -22.61
CA GLY A 217 5.46 25.07 -23.77
C GLY A 217 6.39 23.87 -23.47
N GLU A 218 6.84 23.70 -22.22
CA GLU A 218 7.66 22.56 -21.83
C GLU A 218 6.78 21.33 -21.57
N GLU A 219 7.19 20.18 -22.10
CA GLU A 219 6.48 18.92 -21.95
C GLU A 219 7.27 17.96 -21.07
N TRP A 220 6.60 17.46 -20.03
CA TRP A 220 7.17 16.55 -19.06
C TRP A 220 6.30 15.31 -18.91
N GLU A 221 6.95 14.17 -18.75
CA GLU A 221 6.34 12.89 -18.39
C GLU A 221 7.08 12.33 -17.18
N LEU A 222 6.45 11.42 -16.42
CA LEU A 222 7.10 10.73 -15.31
C LEU A 222 8.44 10.09 -15.70
N ALA A 223 8.56 9.61 -16.94
CA ALA A 223 9.77 8.97 -17.45
C ALA A 223 10.87 9.95 -17.87
N THR A 224 10.50 11.19 -18.22
CA THR A 224 11.43 12.21 -18.75
C THR A 224 11.92 13.19 -17.69
N LEU A 225 11.33 13.18 -16.50
CA LEU A 225 11.82 13.99 -15.38
C LEU A 225 13.31 13.72 -15.10
N PRO A 226 14.13 14.78 -14.88
CA PRO A 226 15.52 14.63 -14.46
C PRO A 226 15.61 13.78 -13.20
N LYS A 227 16.46 12.75 -13.23
CA LYS A 227 16.65 11.83 -12.09
C LYS A 227 17.76 12.35 -11.17
N GLU A 228 17.64 12.04 -9.88
CA GLU A 228 18.67 12.30 -8.86
C GLU A 228 19.08 13.78 -8.73
N GLU A 229 18.15 14.72 -8.92
CA GLU A 229 18.44 16.15 -8.82
C GLU A 229 18.71 16.58 -7.36
N PRO A 230 19.88 17.16 -7.04
CA PRO A 230 20.23 17.55 -5.68
C PRO A 230 19.22 18.52 -5.03
N GLY A 231 18.68 19.46 -5.81
CA GLY A 231 17.72 20.47 -5.32
C GLY A 231 16.43 19.85 -4.76
N VAL A 232 15.97 18.74 -5.35
CA VAL A 232 14.80 17.99 -4.86
C VAL A 232 15.08 17.45 -3.46
N TYR A 233 16.24 16.85 -3.28
CA TYR A 233 16.67 16.32 -1.99
C TYR A 233 16.90 17.41 -0.95
N ASP A 234 17.47 18.55 -1.34
CA ASP A 234 17.66 19.70 -0.43
C ASP A 234 16.33 20.25 0.08
N MET A 235 15.33 20.39 -0.79
CA MET A 235 13.98 20.79 -0.39
C MET A 235 13.38 19.81 0.61
N LEU A 236 13.48 18.51 0.34
CA LEU A 236 12.99 17.46 1.24
C LEU A 236 13.74 17.45 2.57
N CYS A 237 15.06 17.64 2.58
CA CYS A 237 15.86 17.72 3.81
C CYS A 237 15.44 18.88 4.72
N ARG A 238 14.86 19.95 4.17
CA ARG A 238 14.27 21.07 4.94
C ARG A 238 12.85 20.78 5.44
N ALA A 239 12.34 19.57 5.23
CA ALA A 239 10.95 19.16 5.48
C ALA A 239 9.91 19.99 4.70
N ASP A 240 10.29 20.58 3.57
CA ASP A 240 9.33 21.30 2.71
C ASP A 240 8.55 20.31 1.82
N SER A 241 7.72 19.49 2.45
CA SER A 241 7.02 18.37 1.82
C SER A 241 5.50 18.45 1.88
N ILE A 242 4.90 19.57 2.31
CA ILE A 242 3.45 19.77 2.22
C ILE A 242 3.00 19.58 0.77
N GLY A 243 1.98 18.75 0.55
CA GLY A 243 1.46 18.38 -0.77
C GLY A 243 2.27 17.31 -1.50
N VAL A 244 3.47 16.95 -1.03
CA VAL A 244 4.30 15.91 -1.63
C VAL A 244 3.77 14.54 -1.22
N PHE A 245 3.65 13.64 -2.20
CA PHE A 245 3.08 12.30 -1.99
C PHE A 245 3.80 11.53 -0.88
N GLN A 246 3.04 10.84 -0.02
CA GLN A 246 3.52 9.96 1.07
C GLN A 246 4.38 10.59 2.17
N VAL A 247 5.04 11.74 1.95
CA VAL A 247 6.02 12.33 2.88
C VAL A 247 5.58 13.68 3.48
N GLU A 248 4.29 14.01 3.40
CA GLU A 248 3.72 15.25 3.95
C GLU A 248 3.17 15.14 5.38
N SER A 249 2.99 13.94 5.93
CA SER A 249 2.46 13.79 7.29
C SER A 249 3.45 14.33 8.34
N ARG A 250 2.96 14.77 9.51
CA ARG A 250 3.83 15.29 10.59
C ARG A 250 4.99 14.38 10.95
N ALA A 251 4.76 13.07 11.02
CA ALA A 251 5.80 12.10 11.35
C ALA A 251 6.83 11.95 10.21
N GLN A 252 6.38 11.99 8.95
CA GLN A 252 7.26 11.99 7.77
C GLN A 252 8.09 13.27 7.70
N MET A 253 7.45 14.43 7.82
CA MET A 253 8.11 15.74 7.88
C MET A 253 9.14 15.81 9.02
N GLY A 254 8.83 15.24 10.18
CA GLY A 254 9.77 15.19 11.31
C GLY A 254 10.98 14.28 11.08
N LEU A 255 10.85 13.25 10.23
CA LEU A 255 11.95 12.34 9.89
C LEU A 255 12.84 12.92 8.79
N LEU A 256 12.30 13.65 7.81
CA LEU A 256 13.06 14.13 6.65
C LEU A 256 14.38 14.87 7.01
N PRO A 257 14.42 15.86 7.93
CA PRO A 257 15.66 16.54 8.31
C PRO A 257 16.64 15.66 9.08
N ARG A 258 16.17 14.57 9.66
CA ARG A 258 17.00 13.60 10.38
C ARG A 258 17.56 12.56 9.41
N LEU A 259 16.74 12.08 8.46
CA LEU A 259 17.14 11.10 7.46
C LEU A 259 18.09 11.70 6.43
N GLN A 260 17.91 12.98 6.07
CA GLN A 260 18.68 13.65 5.02
C GLN A 260 18.71 12.83 3.72
N PRO A 261 17.57 12.60 3.02
CA PRO A 261 17.57 11.87 1.75
C PRO A 261 18.52 12.54 0.74
N ARG A 262 19.38 11.76 0.07
CA ARG A 262 20.37 12.25 -0.91
C ARG A 262 20.40 11.44 -2.21
N ARG A 263 19.54 10.42 -2.29
CA ARG A 263 19.36 9.58 -3.48
C ARG A 263 17.96 9.02 -3.53
N PHE A 264 17.51 8.55 -4.70
CA PHE A 264 16.18 7.98 -4.87
C PHE A 264 15.86 6.89 -3.84
N TYR A 265 16.81 5.99 -3.60
CA TYR A 265 16.59 4.86 -2.68
C TYR A 265 16.37 5.31 -1.22
N ASP A 266 16.81 6.51 -0.83
CA ASP A 266 16.50 7.03 0.50
C ASP A 266 15.01 7.39 0.65
N LEU A 267 14.35 7.77 -0.45
CA LEU A 267 12.89 8.01 -0.47
C LEU A 267 12.13 6.69 -0.29
N VAL A 268 12.61 5.62 -0.91
CA VAL A 268 12.08 4.25 -0.75
C VAL A 268 12.10 3.83 0.72
N ILE A 269 13.19 4.13 1.43
CA ILE A 269 13.32 3.84 2.85
C ILE A 269 12.45 4.79 3.70
N GLN A 270 12.42 6.10 3.38
CA GLN A 270 11.61 7.10 4.08
C GLN A 270 10.12 6.71 4.15
N ILE A 271 9.56 6.21 3.04
CA ILE A 271 8.15 5.75 2.98
C ILE A 271 7.92 4.53 3.88
N ALA A 272 8.92 3.67 4.03
CA ALA A 272 8.82 2.46 4.82
C ALA A 272 9.00 2.72 6.32
N LEU A 273 9.89 3.63 6.72
CA LEU A 273 10.28 3.81 8.14
C LEU A 273 9.17 4.35 9.05
N ILE A 274 8.29 5.23 8.56
CA ILE A 274 7.19 5.79 9.37
C ILE A 274 5.97 4.86 9.31
N ARG A 275 6.12 3.69 9.92
CA ARG A 275 5.09 2.64 10.01
C ARG A 275 5.20 1.92 11.36
N PRO A 276 4.11 1.35 11.89
CA PRO A 276 4.15 0.69 13.19
C PRO A 276 5.22 -0.41 13.29
N GLY A 277 5.48 -1.16 12.22
CA GLY A 277 6.46 -2.26 12.20
C GLY A 277 7.88 -1.80 12.42
N PRO A 278 8.46 -1.00 11.51
CA PRO A 278 9.79 -0.40 11.71
C PRO A 278 9.92 0.43 13.00
N ILE A 279 8.86 1.07 13.47
CA ILE A 279 8.87 1.80 14.75
C ILE A 279 8.97 0.83 15.94
N GLN A 280 8.12 -0.19 15.99
CA GLN A 280 8.10 -1.21 17.05
C GLN A 280 9.34 -2.09 17.03
N GLY A 281 9.83 -2.43 15.84
CA GLY A 281 11.08 -3.16 15.62
C GLY A 281 12.34 -2.31 15.83
N GLY A 282 12.19 -1.03 16.21
CA GLY A 282 13.31 -0.16 16.54
C GLY A 282 14.23 0.18 15.38
N ALA A 283 13.79 0.03 14.12
CA ALA A 283 14.61 0.17 12.92
C ALA A 283 14.96 1.63 12.59
N VAL A 284 14.09 2.59 12.94
CA VAL A 284 14.22 4.00 12.54
C VAL A 284 15.51 4.64 13.05
N HIS A 285 15.79 4.52 14.34
CA HIS A 285 16.93 5.21 14.96
C HIS A 285 18.30 4.65 14.52
N PRO A 286 18.54 3.31 14.52
CA PRO A 286 19.77 2.73 13.99
C PRO A 286 20.02 3.12 12.54
N PHE A 287 18.98 3.04 11.68
CA PHE A 287 19.13 3.40 10.28
C PHE A 287 19.59 4.86 10.11
N VAL A 288 18.93 5.80 10.79
CA VAL A 288 19.30 7.23 10.74
C VAL A 288 20.71 7.47 11.25
N ARG A 289 21.12 6.86 12.37
CA ARG A 289 22.47 7.05 12.91
C ARG A 289 23.54 6.51 11.97
N ARG A 290 23.33 5.33 11.40
CA ARG A 290 24.26 4.71 10.43
C ARG A 290 24.38 5.54 9.17
N LYS A 291 23.25 6.00 8.64
CA LYS A 291 23.22 6.86 7.46
C LYS A 291 23.98 8.17 7.66
N LEU A 292 23.88 8.76 8.85
CA LEU A 292 24.60 9.98 9.22
C LEU A 292 26.06 9.73 9.67
N GLY A 293 26.57 8.50 9.58
CA GLY A 293 27.93 8.15 10.03
C GLY A 293 28.14 8.26 11.55
N ARG A 294 27.06 8.30 12.34
CA ARG A 294 27.11 8.39 13.82
C ARG A 294 27.20 7.02 14.49
N GLU A 295 27.00 5.95 13.72
CA GLU A 295 27.10 4.55 14.14
C GLU A 295 27.72 3.78 12.97
N PRO A 296 28.69 2.88 13.18
CA PRO A 296 29.22 2.05 12.11
C PRO A 296 28.14 1.11 11.57
N VAL A 297 28.18 0.83 10.26
CA VAL A 297 27.32 -0.17 9.64
C VAL A 297 27.79 -1.55 10.09
N THR A 298 26.89 -2.32 10.70
CA THR A 298 27.14 -3.70 11.12
C THR A 298 26.04 -4.61 10.61
N TYR A 299 26.43 -5.85 10.31
CA TYR A 299 25.54 -6.91 9.86
C TYR A 299 25.50 -8.01 10.92
N PRO A 300 24.32 -8.59 11.23
CA PRO A 300 24.25 -9.68 12.20
C PRO A 300 25.04 -10.93 11.76
N HIS A 301 25.21 -11.12 10.45
CA HIS A 301 25.94 -12.25 9.88
C HIS A 301 26.44 -11.91 8.46
N PRO A 302 27.60 -12.43 7.99
CA PRO A 302 28.10 -12.17 6.64
C PRO A 302 27.11 -12.53 5.52
N ARG A 303 26.32 -13.61 5.70
CA ARG A 303 25.27 -13.99 4.71
C ARG A 303 24.11 -12.99 4.62
N LEU A 304 23.97 -12.08 5.59
CA LEU A 304 22.94 -11.04 5.59
C LEU A 304 23.43 -9.71 5.01
N GLU A 305 24.74 -9.57 4.76
CA GLU A 305 25.28 -8.36 4.15
C GLU A 305 24.67 -8.06 2.77
N PRO A 306 24.58 -9.03 1.83
CA PRO A 306 23.96 -8.76 0.52
C PRO A 306 22.51 -8.26 0.64
N VAL A 307 21.75 -8.83 1.59
CA VAL A 307 20.33 -8.53 1.80
C VAL A 307 20.12 -7.15 2.44
N LEU A 308 20.98 -6.80 3.40
CA LEU A 308 20.80 -5.60 4.22
C LEU A 308 21.74 -4.46 3.83
N ALA A 309 22.63 -4.63 2.85
CA ALA A 309 23.60 -3.61 2.44
C ALA A 309 22.92 -2.28 2.08
N ARG A 310 21.84 -2.36 1.30
CA ARG A 310 21.09 -1.18 0.83
C ARG A 310 20.36 -0.46 1.96
N THR A 311 20.06 -1.15 3.05
CA THR A 311 19.43 -0.60 4.26
C THR A 311 20.39 -0.51 5.45
N LEU A 312 21.71 -0.47 5.18
CA LEU A 312 22.75 -0.24 6.18
C LEU A 312 22.69 -1.23 7.36
N GLY A 313 22.42 -2.50 7.08
CA GLY A 313 22.36 -3.57 8.10
C GLY A 313 21.09 -3.55 8.95
N VAL A 314 20.08 -2.76 8.57
CA VAL A 314 18.80 -2.66 9.29
C VAL A 314 17.69 -3.28 8.44
N PRO A 315 16.95 -4.29 8.92
CA PRO A 315 15.79 -4.82 8.19
C PRO A 315 14.65 -3.78 8.11
N VAL A 316 14.15 -3.51 6.91
CA VAL A 316 13.10 -2.52 6.66
C VAL A 316 11.94 -3.07 5.82
N PHE A 317 12.20 -4.02 4.91
CA PHE A 317 11.21 -4.51 3.96
C PHE A 317 10.85 -5.98 4.18
N GLN A 318 9.66 -6.37 3.70
CA GLN A 318 9.19 -7.76 3.75
C GLN A 318 10.12 -8.70 2.97
N GLU A 319 10.56 -8.29 1.78
CA GLU A 319 11.44 -9.04 0.89
C GLU A 319 12.77 -9.35 1.58
N GLN A 320 13.33 -8.38 2.31
CA GLN A 320 14.57 -8.59 3.08
C GLN A 320 14.39 -9.67 4.15
N LEU A 321 13.24 -9.76 4.81
CA LEU A 321 13.02 -10.79 5.82
C LEU A 321 12.89 -12.18 5.22
N MET A 322 12.24 -12.29 4.06
CA MET A 322 12.21 -13.56 3.32
C MET A 322 13.64 -13.98 2.93
N GLN A 323 14.42 -13.06 2.39
CA GLN A 323 15.81 -13.30 2.02
C GLN A 323 16.69 -13.62 3.25
N MET A 324 16.47 -12.99 4.40
CA MET A 324 17.14 -13.30 5.67
C MET A 324 16.83 -14.73 6.12
N ALA A 325 15.55 -15.11 6.15
CA ALA A 325 15.13 -16.46 6.52
C ALA A 325 15.75 -17.52 5.60
N MET A 326 15.87 -17.25 4.31
CA MET A 326 16.56 -18.14 3.36
C MET A 326 18.08 -18.16 3.60
N ALA A 327 18.69 -17.00 3.83
CA ALA A 327 20.15 -16.86 3.92
C ALA A 327 20.75 -17.45 5.22
N VAL A 328 20.04 -17.34 6.35
CA VAL A 328 20.55 -17.85 7.65
C VAL A 328 19.66 -18.88 8.30
N GLY A 329 18.39 -19.01 7.91
CA GLY A 329 17.48 -20.04 8.41
C GLY A 329 17.45 -21.31 7.56
N ASP A 330 18.19 -21.36 6.45
CA ASP A 330 18.14 -22.41 5.43
C ASP A 330 16.69 -22.77 5.01
N CYS A 331 15.81 -21.76 5.00
CA CYS A 331 14.42 -21.92 4.59
C CYS A 331 14.33 -22.32 3.10
N SER A 332 13.44 -23.26 2.79
CA SER A 332 13.10 -23.65 1.42
C SER A 332 12.21 -22.58 0.76
N GLY A 333 11.96 -22.73 -0.55
CA GLY A 333 10.99 -21.88 -1.26
C GLY A 333 9.57 -21.96 -0.68
N GLU A 334 9.18 -23.12 -0.14
CA GLU A 334 7.88 -23.31 0.54
C GLU A 334 7.81 -22.52 1.86
N ASP A 335 8.88 -22.55 2.66
CA ASP A 335 8.95 -21.77 3.90
C ASP A 335 8.91 -20.27 3.60
N ALA A 336 9.60 -19.82 2.54
CA ALA A 336 9.59 -18.44 2.11
C ALA A 336 8.18 -17.97 1.70
N ASP A 337 7.40 -18.80 1.00
CA ASP A 337 6.01 -18.49 0.70
C ASP A 337 5.14 -18.49 1.97
N LEU A 338 5.39 -19.39 2.93
CA LEU A 338 4.68 -19.37 4.21
C LEU A 338 4.96 -18.09 5.01
N LEU A 339 6.22 -17.63 5.04
CA LEU A 339 6.60 -16.33 5.62
C LEU A 339 5.90 -15.19 4.90
N ARG A 340 5.87 -15.19 3.57
CA ARG A 340 5.15 -14.18 2.78
C ARG A 340 3.67 -14.17 3.11
N ARG A 341 3.00 -15.32 3.15
CA ARG A 341 1.58 -15.46 3.52
C ARG A 341 1.30 -15.03 4.95
N ALA A 342 2.30 -15.06 5.82
CA ALA A 342 2.18 -14.53 7.17
C ALA A 342 2.15 -13.00 7.17
N MET A 343 2.86 -12.34 6.25
CA MET A 343 2.89 -10.88 6.15
C MET A 343 1.50 -10.32 5.80
N GLY A 344 0.91 -9.57 6.73
CA GLY A 344 -0.40 -8.94 6.55
C GLY A 344 -1.61 -9.87 6.78
N SER A 345 -1.39 -11.12 7.21
CA SER A 345 -2.47 -12.03 7.59
C SER A 345 -2.90 -11.84 9.05
N LYS A 346 -4.21 -11.96 9.33
CA LYS A 346 -4.73 -12.02 10.71
C LYS A 346 -4.11 -13.17 11.53
N ARG A 347 -3.62 -14.22 10.87
CA ARG A 347 -2.94 -15.38 11.47
C ARG A 347 -1.43 -15.37 11.19
N GLY A 348 -0.86 -14.20 10.91
CA GLY A 348 0.56 -14.05 10.55
C GLY A 348 1.51 -14.57 11.62
N LEU A 349 1.25 -14.23 12.88
CA LEU A 349 2.07 -14.68 14.01
C LEU A 349 2.08 -16.21 14.14
N GLU A 350 0.93 -16.87 14.05
CA GLU A 350 0.83 -18.34 14.12
C GLU A 350 1.62 -19.01 13.00
N ARG A 351 1.55 -18.46 11.78
CA ARG A 351 2.29 -18.99 10.63
C ARG A 351 3.80 -18.86 10.81
N ILE A 352 4.30 -17.72 11.27
CA ILE A 352 5.74 -17.55 11.54
C ILE A 352 6.20 -18.44 12.68
N GLU A 353 5.39 -18.59 13.72
CA GLU A 353 5.72 -19.45 14.86
C GLU A 353 5.89 -20.91 14.44
N SER A 354 5.13 -21.39 13.44
CA SER A 354 5.30 -22.73 12.89
C SER A 354 6.67 -22.97 12.24
N LEU A 355 7.37 -21.91 11.80
CA LEU A 355 8.72 -21.97 11.25
C LEU A 355 9.83 -21.77 12.27
N ARG A 356 9.49 -21.51 13.54
CA ARG A 356 10.45 -21.16 14.58
C ARG A 356 11.57 -22.19 14.71
N THR A 357 11.23 -23.46 14.94
CA THR A 357 12.24 -24.52 15.12
C THR A 357 13.21 -24.58 13.96
N LYS A 358 12.69 -24.54 12.73
CA LYS A 358 13.50 -24.60 11.50
C LYS A 358 14.43 -23.39 11.36
N LEU A 359 13.91 -22.19 11.61
CA LEU A 359 14.71 -20.96 11.59
C LEU A 359 15.84 -21.01 12.61
N TYR A 360 15.58 -21.45 13.84
CA TYR A 360 16.60 -21.57 14.88
C TYR A 360 17.65 -22.65 14.55
N GLU A 361 17.25 -23.79 14.01
CA GLU A 361 18.17 -24.83 13.56
C GLU A 361 19.07 -24.35 12.40
N GLY A 362 18.50 -23.63 11.42
CA GLY A 362 19.26 -23.01 10.35
C GLY A 362 20.23 -21.96 10.85
N MET A 363 19.77 -21.08 11.74
CA MET A 363 20.62 -20.06 12.37
C MET A 363 21.79 -20.71 13.11
N ALA A 364 21.53 -21.78 13.87
CA ALA A 364 22.56 -22.52 14.59
C ALA A 364 23.61 -23.15 13.66
N ARG A 365 23.20 -23.71 12.50
CA ARG A 365 24.13 -24.21 11.47
C ARG A 365 24.98 -23.09 10.86
N ASN A 366 24.44 -21.88 10.80
CA ASN A 366 25.14 -20.68 10.36
C ASN A 366 25.89 -19.96 11.51
N GLY A 367 26.05 -20.60 12.68
CA GLY A 367 26.82 -20.03 13.80
C GLY A 367 26.11 -18.93 14.59
N LEU A 368 24.83 -18.66 14.32
CA LEU A 368 23.99 -17.73 15.08
C LEU A 368 23.27 -18.48 16.19
N VAL A 369 23.67 -18.26 17.45
CA VAL A 369 23.11 -18.97 18.61
C VAL A 369 22.71 -18.01 19.73
N ARG A 370 21.76 -18.45 20.58
CA ARG A 370 21.31 -17.72 21.78
C ARG A 370 20.74 -16.33 21.41
N ALA A 371 21.23 -15.27 22.06
CA ALA A 371 20.69 -13.93 21.96
C ALA A 371 20.69 -13.35 20.53
N GLU A 372 21.65 -13.73 19.68
CA GLU A 372 21.69 -13.25 18.29
C GLU A 372 20.56 -13.86 17.45
N ALA A 373 20.31 -15.15 17.63
CA ALA A 373 19.20 -15.85 16.98
C ALA A 373 17.84 -15.34 17.50
N ASP A 374 17.71 -15.13 18.81
CA ASP A 374 16.49 -14.58 19.42
C ASP A 374 16.17 -13.18 18.89
N HIS A 375 17.19 -12.33 18.77
CA HIS A 375 17.04 -10.99 18.24
C HIS A 375 16.62 -10.99 16.76
N LEU A 376 17.24 -11.86 15.94
CA LEU A 376 16.88 -11.97 14.53
C LEU A 376 15.46 -12.52 14.33
N TYR A 377 15.07 -13.52 15.11
CA TYR A 377 13.72 -14.07 15.09
C TYR A 377 12.68 -13.02 15.50
N ALA A 378 12.94 -12.26 16.57
CA ALA A 378 12.07 -11.18 17.00
C ALA A 378 11.88 -10.10 15.92
N GLN A 379 12.94 -9.78 15.18
CA GLN A 379 12.86 -8.87 14.02
C GLN A 379 11.98 -9.45 12.91
N ILE A 380 12.12 -10.72 12.56
CA ILE A 380 11.26 -11.39 11.56
C ILE A 380 9.78 -11.37 12.02
N GLN A 381 9.53 -11.66 13.29
CA GLN A 381 8.19 -11.72 13.86
C GLN A 381 7.49 -10.34 13.90
N ALA A 382 8.20 -9.28 14.31
CA ALA A 382 7.65 -7.92 14.46
C ALA A 382 7.07 -7.36 13.15
N PHE A 383 7.63 -7.76 12.01
CA PHE A 383 7.23 -7.27 10.68
C PHE A 383 6.06 -8.03 10.07
N SER A 384 5.65 -9.16 10.64
CA SER A 384 4.47 -9.91 10.20
C SER A 384 3.19 -9.08 10.15
N ASN A 385 3.05 -8.16 11.11
CA ASN A 385 1.87 -7.33 11.26
C ASN A 385 1.97 -6.00 10.49
N PHE A 386 3.17 -5.54 10.14
CA PHE A 386 3.38 -4.14 9.72
C PHE A 386 4.52 -3.90 8.72
N GLY A 387 5.16 -4.95 8.21
CA GLY A 387 6.21 -4.83 7.21
C GLY A 387 5.67 -4.24 5.92
N PHE A 388 6.50 -3.49 5.19
CA PHE A 388 6.13 -2.92 3.90
C PHE A 388 6.89 -3.61 2.77
N ALA A 389 6.24 -3.80 1.63
CA ALA A 389 6.88 -4.38 0.46
C ALA A 389 7.82 -3.36 -0.19
N GLU A 390 9.07 -3.75 -0.44
CA GLU A 390 10.08 -2.92 -1.11
C GLU A 390 9.61 -2.53 -2.51
N SER A 391 9.04 -3.47 -3.25
CA SER A 391 8.57 -3.23 -4.62
C SER A 391 7.45 -2.18 -4.70
N HIS A 392 6.56 -2.20 -3.71
CA HIS A 392 5.51 -1.19 -3.56
C HIS A 392 6.11 0.17 -3.12
N SER A 393 7.10 0.17 -2.23
CA SER A 393 7.81 1.38 -1.82
C SER A 393 8.57 2.03 -2.97
N LEU A 394 9.22 1.24 -3.82
CA LEU A 394 9.92 1.70 -5.02
C LEU A 394 8.96 2.40 -5.98
N SER A 395 7.80 1.78 -6.22
CA SER A 395 6.76 2.36 -7.09
C SER A 395 6.28 3.71 -6.54
N PHE A 396 6.01 3.81 -5.24
CA PHE A 396 5.56 5.06 -4.61
C PHE A 396 6.64 6.13 -4.54
N ALA A 397 7.91 5.75 -4.34
CA ALA A 397 9.04 6.68 -4.31
C ALA A 397 9.18 7.47 -5.62
N LEU A 398 8.80 6.90 -6.77
CA LEU A 398 8.77 7.62 -8.05
C LEU A 398 7.78 8.79 -8.01
N LEU A 399 6.61 8.61 -7.40
CA LEU A 399 5.63 9.68 -7.23
C LEU A 399 6.04 10.70 -6.17
N VAL A 400 6.75 10.27 -5.11
CA VAL A 400 7.38 11.19 -4.16
C VAL A 400 8.37 12.09 -4.88
N TYR A 401 9.24 11.51 -5.69
CA TYR A 401 10.23 12.26 -6.46
C TYR A 401 9.55 13.20 -7.47
N ALA A 402 8.60 12.71 -8.26
CA ALA A 402 7.89 13.51 -9.27
C ALA A 402 7.14 14.71 -8.65
N SER A 403 6.39 14.48 -7.56
CA SER A 403 5.70 15.56 -6.86
C SER A 403 6.66 16.55 -6.21
N SER A 404 7.80 16.09 -5.70
CA SER A 404 8.84 16.98 -5.16
C SER A 404 9.51 17.81 -6.25
N TRP A 405 9.78 17.21 -7.41
CA TRP A 405 10.40 17.88 -8.56
C TRP A 405 9.49 18.97 -9.11
N LEU A 406 8.20 18.67 -9.33
CA LEU A 406 7.22 19.67 -9.75
C LEU A 406 7.04 20.78 -8.72
N LYS A 407 7.05 20.45 -7.43
CA LYS A 407 7.00 21.45 -6.36
C LYS A 407 8.20 22.40 -6.39
N LEU A 408 9.39 21.89 -6.67
CA LEU A 408 10.62 22.68 -6.74
C LEU A 408 10.63 23.62 -7.96
N HIS A 409 10.30 23.10 -9.15
CA HIS A 409 10.47 23.82 -10.42
C HIS A 409 9.23 24.59 -10.86
N TYR A 410 8.03 24.08 -10.57
CA TYR A 410 6.75 24.68 -10.97
C TYR A 410 5.77 24.76 -9.79
N PRO A 411 6.13 25.44 -8.68
CA PRO A 411 5.33 25.45 -7.46
C PRO A 411 3.89 25.95 -7.68
N ALA A 412 3.69 26.92 -8.58
CA ALA A 412 2.36 27.45 -8.91
C ALA A 412 1.47 26.41 -9.61
N ALA A 413 2.00 25.71 -10.63
CA ALA A 413 1.27 24.65 -11.31
C ALA A 413 1.02 23.46 -10.37
N PHE A 414 2.00 23.10 -9.55
CA PHE A 414 1.85 22.01 -8.57
C PHE A 414 0.76 22.33 -7.53
N LEU A 415 0.75 23.53 -6.96
CA LEU A 415 -0.28 23.95 -6.02
C LEU A 415 -1.67 23.97 -6.66
N ALA A 416 -1.79 24.50 -7.88
CA ALA A 416 -3.06 24.50 -8.62
C ALA A 416 -3.54 23.06 -8.90
N GLY A 417 -2.63 22.16 -9.29
CA GLY A 417 -2.90 20.74 -9.49
C GLY A 417 -3.39 20.05 -8.22
N LEU A 418 -2.76 20.32 -7.08
CA LEU A 418 -3.18 19.80 -5.77
C LEU A 418 -4.58 20.27 -5.37
N LEU A 419 -4.87 21.57 -5.53
CA LEU A 419 -6.19 22.12 -5.20
C LEU A 419 -7.29 21.54 -6.09
N ARG A 420 -6.99 21.32 -7.37
CA ARG A 420 -7.93 20.75 -8.33
C ARG A 420 -8.26 19.28 -8.06
N ALA A 421 -7.29 18.52 -7.53
CA ALA A 421 -7.44 17.10 -7.24
C ALA A 421 -7.97 16.79 -5.82
N GLN A 422 -8.39 17.81 -5.05
CA GLN A 422 -9.01 17.61 -3.73
C GLN A 422 -10.39 16.92 -3.84
N PRO A 423 -10.77 16.07 -2.88
CA PRO A 423 -10.05 15.73 -1.65
C PRO A 423 -8.90 14.72 -1.87
N MET A 424 -7.69 15.06 -1.44
CA MET A 424 -6.53 14.15 -1.45
C MET A 424 -5.41 14.57 -0.49
N GLY A 425 -4.58 13.61 -0.10
CA GLY A 425 -3.42 13.84 0.77
C GLY A 425 -3.78 13.91 2.25
N PHE A 426 -2.82 14.31 3.07
CA PHE A 426 -2.94 14.36 4.53
C PHE A 426 -3.70 15.60 5.03
N TYR A 427 -3.72 16.68 4.25
CA TYR A 427 -4.30 17.97 4.61
C TYR A 427 -5.64 18.26 3.87
N SER A 428 -6.36 17.20 3.47
CA SER A 428 -7.67 17.25 2.78
C SER A 428 -8.86 17.51 3.68
#